data_AF-A0A0G3XI68-F1
#
_entry.id   AF-A0A0G3XI68-F1
#
_cell.length_a   1.000
_cell.length_b   1.000
_cell.length_c   1.000
_cell.angle_alpha   90.00
_cell.angle_beta   90.00
_cell.angle_gamma   90.00
#
_symmetry.space_group_name_H-M   'P 1'
#
loop_
_entity.id
_entity.type
_entity.pdbx_description
1 polymer ?
#
loop_
_entity_poly.entity_id
_entity_poly.type
_entity_poly.pdbx_seq_one_letter_code
_entity_poly.pdbx_strand_id
1 'polypeptide(L)'
;MPTDYGKQGTDPAAALAFGAMSHRVRALATVHELSLQSASYSEIDLGRYLREMTRKISEGQALAERGIELSCTSDVVFIDYEIANTVGLLANELIANAVRHAFPIGKTGTIHVHLRRSDETNCEFNCER
;
A
#
# COMPACT_ATOMS: atom_id res chain seq x y z
N MET A 1 38.38 7.83 11.92
CA MET A 1 37.33 8.75 11.41
C MET A 1 37.35 8.65 9.87
N PRO A 2 36.19 8.62 9.19
CA PRO A 2 35.42 7.37 8.98
C PRO A 2 34.96 7.18 7.51
N THR A 3 34.48 5.98 7.15
CA THR A 3 33.19 5.73 6.45
C THR A 3 33.07 4.26 6.05
N ASP A 4 32.31 3.49 6.81
CA ASP A 4 31.71 2.22 6.37
C ASP A 4 30.19 2.34 6.59
N TYR A 5 29.49 2.75 5.53
CA TYR A 5 28.03 2.77 5.46
C TYR A 5 27.59 1.68 4.49
N GLY A 6 27.71 0.43 4.90
CA GLY A 6 27.20 -0.74 4.18
C GLY A 6 26.39 -1.63 5.10
N LYS A 7 25.24 -1.16 5.60
CA LYS A 7 24.26 -2.05 6.27
C LYS A 7 22.94 -2.00 5.51
N GLN A 8 22.77 -2.96 4.61
CA GLN A 8 21.46 -3.43 4.15
C GLN A 8 20.71 -3.91 5.40
N GLY A 9 19.83 -3.05 5.91
CA GLY A 9 18.88 -3.42 6.96
C GLY A 9 17.66 -4.06 6.31
N THR A 10 17.66 -5.38 6.15
CA THR A 10 16.41 -6.14 6.05
C THR A 10 15.75 -6.08 7.43
N ASP A 11 14.87 -5.10 7.64
CA ASP A 11 14.08 -5.00 8.86
C ASP A 11 13.22 -6.29 8.99
N PRO A 12 13.40 -7.10 10.05
CA PRO A 12 12.63 -8.32 10.27
C PRO A 12 11.12 -8.05 10.31
N ALA A 13 10.69 -6.88 10.78
CA ALA A 13 9.29 -6.48 10.78
C ALA A 13 8.76 -6.21 9.37
N ALA A 14 9.57 -5.59 8.50
CA ALA A 14 9.22 -5.39 7.09
C ALA A 14 9.15 -6.73 6.35
N ALA A 15 10.07 -7.66 6.63
CA ALA A 15 10.06 -9.00 6.06
C ALA A 15 8.85 -9.85 6.54
N LEU A 16 8.48 -9.75 7.82
CA LEU A 16 7.29 -10.42 8.38
C LEU A 16 5.99 -9.84 7.82
N ALA A 17 5.88 -8.51 7.73
CA ALA A 17 4.75 -7.85 7.10
C ALA A 17 4.63 -8.29 5.63
N PHE A 18 5.75 -8.32 4.89
CA PHE A 18 5.80 -8.80 3.50
C PHE A 18 5.44 -10.29 3.37
N GLY A 19 5.83 -11.14 4.32
CA GLY A 19 5.47 -12.56 4.34
C GLY A 19 3.97 -12.78 4.55
N ALA A 20 3.38 -12.13 5.55
CA ALA A 20 1.94 -12.21 5.81
C ALA A 20 1.10 -11.63 4.66
N MET A 21 1.61 -10.55 4.04
CA MET A 21 1.09 -9.92 2.84
C MET A 21 1.10 -10.87 1.64
N SER A 22 2.24 -11.50 1.35
CA SER A 22 2.40 -12.44 0.25
C SER A 22 1.48 -13.66 0.39
N HIS A 23 1.26 -14.13 1.61
CA HIS A 23 0.34 -15.23 1.88
C HIS A 23 -1.13 -14.84 1.60
N ARG A 24 -1.54 -13.62 1.98
CA ARG A 24 -2.89 -13.11 1.69
C ARG A 24 -3.12 -12.84 0.21
N VAL A 25 -2.14 -12.24 -0.48
CA VAL A 25 -2.19 -12.01 -1.93
C VAL A 25 -2.32 -13.35 -2.67
N ARG A 26 -1.55 -14.37 -2.26
CA ARG A 26 -1.63 -15.71 -2.86
C ARG A 26 -2.98 -16.39 -2.62
N ALA A 27 -3.53 -16.27 -1.41
CA ALA A 27 -4.86 -16.80 -1.11
C ALA A 27 -5.95 -16.12 -1.96
N LEU A 28 -5.84 -14.80 -2.19
CA LEU A 28 -6.77 -14.07 -3.05
C LEU A 28 -6.62 -14.39 -4.53
N ALA A 29 -5.41 -14.64 -5.03
CA ALA A 29 -5.20 -15.12 -6.40
C ALA A 29 -5.92 -16.46 -6.61
N THR A 30 -5.85 -17.36 -5.63
CA THR A 30 -6.60 -18.63 -5.65
C THR A 30 -8.12 -18.42 -5.59
N VAL A 31 -8.60 -17.48 -4.78
CA VAL A 31 -10.04 -17.14 -4.73
C VAL A 31 -10.50 -16.50 -6.04
N HIS A 32 -9.69 -15.66 -6.67
CA HIS A 32 -9.99 -15.05 -7.97
C HIS A 32 -10.08 -16.10 -9.08
N GLU A 33 -9.20 -17.11 -9.09
CA GLU A 33 -9.29 -18.25 -10.03
C GLU A 33 -10.58 -19.06 -9.84
N LEU A 34 -11.03 -19.24 -8.60
CA LEU A 34 -12.26 -19.99 -8.27
C LEU A 34 -13.55 -19.18 -8.50
N SER A 35 -13.50 -17.85 -8.39
CA SER A 35 -14.66 -16.97 -8.51
C SER A 35 -15.03 -16.60 -9.95
N LEU A 36 -14.19 -16.96 -10.94
CA LEU A 36 -14.51 -16.86 -12.37
C LEU A 36 -15.79 -17.65 -12.77
N GLN A 37 -16.33 -18.49 -11.88
CA GLN A 37 -17.52 -19.31 -12.12
C GLN A 37 -18.81 -18.81 -11.45
N SER A 38 -18.80 -17.78 -10.60
CA SER A 38 -19.99 -17.36 -9.85
C SER A 38 -20.31 -15.88 -10.01
N ALA A 39 -21.50 -15.64 -10.55
CA ALA A 39 -22.06 -14.37 -10.97
C ALA A 39 -22.22 -13.31 -9.86
N SER A 40 -22.13 -12.05 -10.29
CA SER A 40 -22.65 -10.83 -9.66
C SER A 40 -22.13 -10.48 -8.25
N TYR A 41 -21.00 -9.77 -8.18
CA TYR A 41 -20.65 -9.02 -6.98
C TYR A 41 -20.19 -7.61 -7.34
N SER A 42 -20.62 -6.66 -6.51
CA SER A 42 -20.46 -5.20 -6.67
C SER A 42 -19.01 -4.82 -6.96
N GLU A 43 -18.71 -4.51 -8.21
CA GLU A 43 -17.42 -3.94 -8.58
C GLU A 43 -17.27 -2.53 -7.98
N ILE A 44 -16.10 -2.24 -7.41
CA ILE A 44 -15.76 -0.91 -6.92
C ILE A 44 -14.55 -0.36 -7.67
N ASP A 45 -14.52 0.96 -7.85
CA ASP A 45 -13.34 1.67 -8.34
C ASP A 45 -12.28 1.69 -7.23
N LEU A 46 -11.29 0.80 -7.36
CA LEU A 46 -10.16 0.69 -6.43
C LEU A 46 -9.36 1.99 -6.37
N GLY A 47 -9.19 2.67 -7.50
CA GLY A 47 -8.46 3.93 -7.57
C GLY A 47 -9.13 5.01 -6.72
N ARG A 48 -10.46 5.12 -6.81
CA ARG A 48 -11.24 6.02 -5.92
C ARG A 48 -11.16 5.61 -4.47
N TYR A 49 -11.28 4.32 -4.18
CA TYR A 49 -11.20 3.80 -2.81
C TYR A 49 -9.86 4.13 -2.15
N LEU A 50 -8.73 3.93 -2.84
CA LEU A 50 -7.40 4.28 -2.34
C LEU A 50 -7.24 5.79 -2.15
N ARG A 51 -7.71 6.63 -3.08
CA ARG A 51 -7.65 8.09 -2.92
C ARG A 51 -8.41 8.57 -1.68
N GLU A 52 -9.62 8.05 -1.43
CA GLU A 52 -10.38 8.40 -0.23
C GLU A 52 -9.70 7.92 1.06
N MET A 53 -9.09 6.73 1.04
CA MET A 53 -8.32 6.22 2.17
C MET A 53 -7.12 7.12 2.48
N THR A 54 -6.29 7.40 1.47
CA THR A 54 -5.13 8.28 1.58
C THR A 54 -5.53 9.65 2.09
N ARG A 55 -6.62 10.23 1.55
CA ARG A 55 -7.15 11.52 2.01
C ARG A 55 -7.48 11.51 3.50
N LYS A 56 -8.26 10.51 3.96
CA LYS A 56 -8.63 10.37 5.37
C LYS A 56 -7.41 10.23 6.29
N ILE A 57 -6.39 9.49 5.86
CA ILE A 57 -5.15 9.35 6.63
C ILE A 57 -4.39 10.69 6.68
N SER A 58 -4.31 11.40 5.54
CA SER A 58 -3.63 12.70 5.44
C SER A 58 -4.27 13.80 6.28
N GLU A 59 -5.59 13.74 6.49
CA GLU A 59 -6.34 14.66 7.37
C GLU A 59 -6.03 14.44 8.87
N GLY A 60 -5.39 13.33 9.23
CA GLY A 60 -4.98 13.06 10.60
C GLY A 60 -3.81 13.93 11.07
N GLN A 61 -3.88 14.45 12.29
CA GLN A 61 -2.85 15.32 12.86
C GLN A 61 -1.46 14.66 12.94
N ALA A 62 -1.40 13.33 13.09
CA ALA A 62 -0.14 12.59 13.27
C ALA A 62 0.84 12.72 12.09
N LEU A 63 0.36 12.88 10.85
CA LEU A 63 1.23 13.09 9.70
C LEU A 63 1.71 14.53 9.61
N ALA A 64 0.79 15.48 9.82
CA ALA A 64 1.08 16.90 9.83
C ALA A 64 2.12 17.28 10.90
N GLU A 65 1.99 16.76 12.13
CA GLU A 65 2.94 16.98 13.22
C GLU A 65 4.35 16.46 12.91
N ARG A 66 4.45 15.46 12.03
CA ARG A 66 5.72 14.87 11.60
C ARG A 66 6.25 15.47 10.30
N GLY A 67 5.52 16.41 9.69
CA GLY A 67 5.84 16.98 8.38
C GLY A 67 5.93 15.92 7.29
N ILE A 68 5.05 14.90 7.37
CA ILE A 68 4.95 13.85 6.36
C ILE A 68 3.74 14.17 5.49
N GLU A 69 3.98 14.37 4.19
CA GLU A 69 2.91 14.52 3.20
C GLU A 69 2.49 13.15 2.70
N LEU A 70 1.19 12.94 2.49
CA LEU A 70 0.64 11.70 1.95
C LEU A 70 -0.24 12.01 0.75
N SER A 71 0.10 11.44 -0.40
CA SER A 71 -0.57 11.67 -1.68
C SER A 71 -0.89 10.35 -2.40
N CYS A 72 -1.83 10.39 -3.34
CA CYS A 72 -2.22 9.22 -4.13
C CYS A 72 -2.52 9.59 -5.58
N THR A 73 -1.96 8.83 -6.51
CA THR A 73 -2.28 8.85 -7.93
C THR A 73 -2.74 7.45 -8.33
N SER A 74 -3.87 7.35 -9.02
CA SER A 74 -4.44 6.04 -9.34
C SER A 74 -5.21 6.03 -10.66
N ASP A 75 -4.99 4.96 -11.42
CA ASP A 75 -5.81 4.58 -12.56
C ASP A 75 -7.20 4.10 -12.11
N VAL A 76 -8.17 4.14 -13.03
CA VAL A 76 -9.51 3.58 -12.80
C VAL A 76 -9.46 2.08 -13.05
N VAL A 77 -9.62 1.31 -11.98
CA VAL A 77 -9.61 -0.17 -11.99
C VAL A 77 -10.80 -0.65 -11.18
N PHE A 78 -11.69 -1.41 -11.83
CA PHE A 78 -12.83 -2.06 -11.19
C PHE A 78 -12.45 -3.48 -10.78
N ILE A 79 -12.67 -3.79 -9.50
CA ILE A 79 -12.46 -5.12 -8.93
C ILE A 79 -13.58 -5.45 -7.95
N ASP A 80 -13.67 -6.72 -7.57
CA ASP A 80 -14.54 -7.18 -6.51
C ASP A 80 -14.24 -6.46 -5.17
N TYR A 81 -15.30 -6.19 -4.42
CA TYR A 81 -15.22 -5.49 -3.13
C TYR A 81 -14.32 -6.20 -2.11
N GLU A 82 -14.32 -7.53 -2.03
CA GLU A 82 -13.49 -8.28 -1.08
C GLU A 82 -12.00 -8.11 -1.39
N ILE A 83 -11.66 -8.10 -2.69
CA ILE A 83 -10.30 -7.84 -3.16
C ILE A 83 -9.92 -6.41 -2.82
N ALA A 84 -10.79 -5.43 -3.10
CA ALA A 84 -10.50 -4.03 -2.82
C ALA A 84 -10.32 -3.75 -1.33
N ASN A 85 -11.16 -4.33 -0.48
CA ASN A 85 -11.04 -4.25 0.97
C ASN A 85 -9.70 -4.82 1.44
N THR A 86 -9.27 -5.94 0.86
CA THR A 86 -7.96 -6.50 1.18
C THR A 86 -6.85 -5.55 0.75
N VAL A 87 -6.84 -5.11 -0.51
CA VAL A 87 -5.85 -4.14 -1.02
C VAL A 87 -5.79 -2.88 -0.15
N GLY A 88 -6.93 -2.40 0.34
CA GLY A 88 -7.00 -1.30 1.29
C GLY A 88 -6.26 -1.56 2.59
N LEU A 89 -6.48 -2.72 3.20
CA LEU A 89 -5.77 -3.11 4.41
C LEU A 89 -4.26 -3.21 4.15
N LEU A 90 -3.88 -3.75 3.00
CA LEU A 90 -2.48 -3.85 2.60
C LEU A 90 -1.84 -2.47 2.46
N ALA A 91 -2.50 -1.56 1.75
CA ALA A 91 -2.05 -0.18 1.59
C ALA A 91 -1.90 0.53 2.94
N ASN A 92 -2.87 0.37 3.85
CA ASN A 92 -2.82 0.95 5.18
C ASN A 92 -1.61 0.49 5.99
N GLU A 93 -1.31 -0.81 6.00
CA GLU A 93 -0.14 -1.34 6.72
C GLU A 93 1.18 -0.87 6.11
N LEU A 94 1.26 -0.78 4.78
CA LEU A 94 2.43 -0.23 4.10
C LEU A 94 2.64 1.25 4.43
N ILE A 95 1.58 2.06 4.42
CA ILE A 95 1.64 3.47 4.83
C ILE A 95 2.08 3.56 6.30
N ALA A 96 1.46 2.81 7.20
CA ALA A 96 1.82 2.81 8.62
C ALA A 96 3.29 2.41 8.84
N ASN A 97 3.78 1.43 8.09
CA ASN A 97 5.18 1.02 8.14
C ASN A 97 6.12 2.10 7.59
N ALA A 98 5.80 2.73 6.46
CA ALA A 98 6.58 3.85 5.94
C ALA A 98 6.65 4.99 6.97
N VAL A 99 5.51 5.37 7.53
CA VAL A 99 5.38 6.37 8.61
C VAL A 99 6.28 6.00 9.80
N ARG A 100 6.24 4.76 10.30
CA ARG A 100 7.02 4.33 11.47
C ARG A 100 8.52 4.21 11.20
N HIS A 101 8.91 3.67 10.05
CA HIS A 101 10.27 3.19 9.81
C HIS A 101 11.07 4.05 8.81
N ALA A 102 10.41 4.70 7.84
CA ALA A 102 11.08 5.48 6.80
C ALA A 102 11.38 6.94 7.21
N PHE A 103 10.69 7.45 8.24
CA PHE A 103 10.83 8.84 8.71
C PHE A 103 11.26 8.87 10.18
N PRO A 104 12.57 8.84 10.50
CA PRO A 104 13.06 9.06 11.86
C PRO A 104 12.57 10.39 12.45
N ILE A 105 12.57 10.52 13.78
CA ILE A 105 12.12 11.74 14.48
C ILE A 105 12.83 12.98 13.90
N GLY A 106 12.04 13.98 13.52
CA GLY A 106 12.54 15.24 12.95
C GLY A 106 12.83 15.21 11.44
N LYS A 107 12.56 14.10 10.75
CA LYS A 107 12.61 14.03 9.28
C LYS A 107 11.23 14.18 8.67
N THR A 108 11.10 15.15 7.78
CA THR A 108 9.95 15.35 6.90
C THR A 108 10.10 14.53 5.62
N GLY A 109 9.04 14.41 4.85
CA GLY A 109 9.08 13.83 3.50
C GLY A 109 7.70 13.46 2.98
N THR A 110 7.66 12.73 1.88
CA THR A 110 6.39 12.41 1.19
C THR A 110 6.22 10.91 1.08
N ILE A 111 5.02 10.41 1.36
CA ILE A 111 4.57 9.08 0.98
C ILE A 111 3.63 9.28 -0.20
N HIS A 112 3.93 8.62 -1.31
CA HIS A 112 3.04 8.60 -2.46
C HIS A 112 2.47 7.19 -2.63
N VAL A 113 1.17 7.07 -2.90
CA VAL A 113 0.51 5.80 -3.24
C VAL A 113 0.18 5.81 -4.72
N HIS A 114 0.82 4.92 -5.49
CA HIS A 114 0.53 4.74 -6.91
C HIS A 114 -0.32 3.50 -7.14
N LEU A 115 -1.35 3.61 -7.99
CA LEU A 115 -2.02 2.47 -8.60
C LEU A 115 -1.96 2.65 -10.11
N ARG A 116 -1.28 1.74 -10.80
CA ARG A 116 -1.21 1.72 -12.25
C ARG A 116 -1.76 0.42 -12.79
N ARG A 117 -2.55 0.50 -13.85
CA ARG A 117 -2.94 -0.67 -14.65
C ARG A 117 -1.76 -1.05 -15.54
N SER A 118 -1.17 -2.21 -15.28
CA SER A 118 -0.20 -2.83 -16.19
C SER A 118 -0.93 -3.76 -17.17
N ASP A 119 -0.38 -3.89 -18.39
CA ASP A 119 -0.96 -4.67 -19.49
C ASP A 119 -0.98 -6.19 -19.18
N GLU A 120 -0.17 -6.61 -18.21
CA GLU A 120 -0.25 -7.89 -17.51
C GLU A 120 -0.63 -7.58 -16.05
N THR A 121 -1.71 -8.19 -15.55
CA THR A 121 -2.35 -7.98 -14.23
C THR A 121 -1.37 -7.80 -13.06
N ASN A 122 -0.85 -6.58 -12.87
CA ASN A 122 0.02 -6.22 -11.77
C ASN A 122 -0.26 -4.78 -11.35
N CYS A 123 -0.49 -4.58 -10.05
CA CYS A 123 -0.63 -3.29 -9.40
C CYS A 123 0.64 -3.01 -8.60
N GLU A 124 1.41 -1.99 -8.97
CA GLU A 124 2.64 -1.61 -8.27
C GLU A 124 2.38 -0.50 -7.25
N PHE A 125 2.80 -0.72 -5.99
CA PHE A 125 2.77 0.27 -4.92
C PHE A 125 4.20 0.79 -4.65
N ASN A 126 4.50 2.03 -5.02
CA ASN A 126 5.81 2.66 -4.81
C ASN A 126 5.71 3.77 -3.76
N CYS A 127 6.65 3.81 -2.80
CA CYS A 127 6.81 4.89 -1.84
C CYS A 127 8.16 5.58 -2.11
N GLU A 128 8.14 6.86 -2.49
CA GLU A 128 9.33 7.68 -2.68
C GLU A 128 9.70 8.42 -1.38
N ARG A 129 10.90 9.00 -1.28
CA ARG A 129 11.40 9.73 -0.10
C ARG A 129 11.69 11.17 -0.43
#